data_AF-A0A8C0GP44-F1
#
_entry.id   AF-A0A8C0GP44-F1
#
_cell.length_a   1.000
_cell.length_b   1.000
_cell.length_c   1.000
_cell.angle_alpha   90.00
_cell.angle_beta   90.00
_cell.angle_gamma   90.00
#
_symmetry.space_group_name_H-M   'P 1'
#
loop_
_entity.id
_entity.type
_entity.pdbx_description
1 polymer ?
#
loop_
_entity_poly.entity_id
_entity_poly.type
_entity_poly.pdbx_seq_one_letter_code
_entity_poly.pdbx_strand_id
1 'polypeptide(L)'
;MYTLDKQGLQRVRIIASDNMWEPISFFMMVDSELHQVVDIIGAHYPGTRTVPSALATQKKLWASEDYSTFNDEVGAGCWARILNQNYVNGNMTSTIAWNLVASYYEDLPFGRDGLMTAQEPWSGYYAVEGPIWITAHTTQFTHPGWHYLQVDGHLEDGGSYVALTDGLGNLTIIIETMTYRHSQCIRPPLLPFIVSPQKATFYLKGSFVSKFLGVHEGMFSLNLDVDEIYTLTTLTTGWKGTYPDPPQSKPFPSNYKDDFNIRNPPFSEAPHFADQTGVFEYFVNTSDPGDHIFTLRQVVVQRPITWASDADQAISIIGDFKWVNVTITCDVYIEHLGNGGVFIAGRVNNGGIYVRSSKGLFFWVFADGTYQVTGDLSGKEVLMKGMSGVRARVWHTLTLNLKVRMQMENHKN
;
A
#
# COMPACT_ATOMS: atom_id res chain seq x y z
N MET A 1 -0.26 -25.58 13.70
CA MET A 1 -1.63 -25.51 14.26
C MET A 1 -1.65 -25.52 15.80
N TYR A 2 -0.81 -26.30 16.48
CA TYR A 2 -0.77 -26.46 17.96
C TYR A 2 -1.11 -25.21 18.79
N THR A 3 -0.43 -24.08 18.59
CA THR A 3 -0.68 -22.87 19.38
C THR A 3 -2.07 -22.30 19.16
N LEU A 4 -2.55 -22.22 17.91
CA LEU A 4 -3.91 -21.75 17.60
C LEU A 4 -4.95 -22.68 18.24
N ASP A 5 -4.79 -23.99 18.07
CA ASP A 5 -5.74 -24.97 18.59
C ASP A 5 -5.79 -24.96 20.13
N LYS A 6 -4.63 -24.84 20.78
CA LYS A 6 -4.53 -24.74 22.23
C LYS A 6 -5.21 -23.49 22.78
N GLN A 7 -5.30 -22.44 21.97
CA GLN A 7 -6.01 -21.20 22.32
C GLN A 7 -7.48 -21.20 21.87
N GLY A 8 -8.02 -22.32 21.37
CA GLY A 8 -9.41 -22.41 20.92
C GLY A 8 -9.68 -21.66 19.61
N LEU A 9 -8.66 -21.46 18.77
CA LEU A 9 -8.73 -20.72 17.51
C LEU A 9 -8.75 -21.63 16.27
N GLN A 10 -9.36 -22.81 16.36
CA GLN A 10 -9.38 -23.81 15.28
C GLN A 10 -10.05 -23.32 13.99
N ARG A 11 -10.87 -22.27 14.08
CA ARG A 11 -11.51 -21.63 12.91
C ARG A 11 -10.55 -20.79 12.07
N VAL A 12 -9.40 -20.40 12.63
CA VAL A 12 -8.39 -19.57 11.96
C VAL A 12 -7.61 -20.46 11.00
N ARG A 13 -7.55 -20.05 9.74
CA ARG A 13 -6.85 -20.75 8.67
C ARG A 13 -5.46 -20.19 8.44
N ILE A 14 -4.55 -21.00 7.91
CA ILE A 14 -3.17 -20.62 7.62
C ILE A 14 -2.99 -20.47 6.11
N ILE A 15 -2.58 -19.28 5.68
CA ILE A 15 -2.02 -19.03 4.36
C ILE A 15 -0.49 -19.06 4.45
N ALA A 16 0.16 -19.66 3.46
CA ALA A 16 1.62 -19.67 3.36
C ALA A 16 2.07 -19.58 1.89
N SER A 17 3.22 -19.01 1.54
CA SER A 17 4.20 -18.36 2.44
C SER A 17 4.26 -16.84 2.28
N ASP A 18 3.32 -16.25 1.53
CA ASP A 18 3.34 -14.83 1.17
C ASP A 18 4.68 -14.45 0.51
N ASN A 19 5.04 -15.23 -0.50
CA ASN A 19 6.27 -15.09 -1.27
C ASN A 19 6.07 -15.72 -2.67
N MET A 20 7.09 -16.33 -3.26
CA MET A 20 6.96 -17.12 -4.48
C MET A 20 6.19 -18.43 -4.23
N TRP A 21 5.73 -19.06 -5.31
CA TRP A 21 5.09 -20.39 -5.26
C TRP A 21 5.99 -21.46 -4.61
N GLU A 22 7.30 -21.38 -4.88
CA GLU A 22 8.30 -22.25 -4.28
C GLU A 22 9.08 -21.51 -3.20
N PRO A 23 9.52 -22.22 -2.14
CA PRO A 23 9.52 -23.68 -2.02
C PRO A 23 8.28 -24.28 -1.33
N ILE A 24 7.29 -23.47 -0.95
CA ILE A 24 6.14 -23.94 -0.15
C ILE A 24 5.34 -25.03 -0.86
N SER A 25 5.08 -24.87 -2.16
CA SER A 25 4.32 -25.88 -2.91
C SER A 25 5.04 -27.22 -2.99
N PHE A 26 6.37 -27.24 -3.19
CA PHE A 26 7.16 -28.45 -3.18
C PHE A 26 7.12 -29.14 -1.82
N PHE A 27 7.35 -28.41 -0.73
CA PHE A 27 7.37 -29.02 0.61
C PHE A 27 6.02 -29.61 1.01
N MET A 28 4.90 -28.99 0.62
CA MET A 28 3.57 -29.55 0.86
C MET A 28 3.28 -30.83 0.07
N MET A 29 4.04 -31.16 -0.98
CA MET A 29 3.90 -32.45 -1.68
C MET A 29 4.61 -33.60 -0.95
N VAL A 30 5.66 -33.29 -0.18
CA VAL A 30 6.52 -34.30 0.46
C VAL A 30 6.36 -34.38 1.98
N ASP A 31 5.71 -33.39 2.58
CA ASP A 31 5.42 -33.32 4.01
C ASP A 31 3.90 -33.25 4.24
N SER A 32 3.32 -34.36 4.68
CA SER A 32 1.88 -34.48 4.93
C SER A 32 1.40 -33.67 6.13
N GLU A 33 2.24 -33.47 7.15
CA GLU A 33 1.90 -32.64 8.30
C GLU A 33 1.83 -31.18 7.88
N LEU A 34 2.81 -30.70 7.10
CA LEU A 34 2.78 -29.36 6.51
C LEU A 34 1.58 -29.19 5.59
N HIS A 35 1.32 -30.18 4.73
CA HIS A 35 0.15 -30.17 3.83
C HIS A 35 -1.16 -30.02 4.62
N GLN A 36 -1.29 -30.73 5.74
CA GLN A 36 -2.51 -30.71 6.55
C GLN A 36 -2.74 -29.35 7.23
N VAL A 37 -1.68 -28.67 7.68
CA VAL A 37 -1.83 -27.43 8.46
C VAL A 37 -1.97 -26.16 7.62
N VAL A 38 -1.56 -26.17 6.36
CA VAL A 38 -1.70 -25.02 5.44
C VAL A 38 -3.00 -25.14 4.65
N ASP A 39 -3.85 -24.13 4.73
CA ASP A 39 -5.15 -24.10 4.03
C ASP A 39 -5.04 -23.54 2.60
N ILE A 40 -4.19 -22.53 2.42
CA ILE A 40 -4.08 -21.72 1.19
C ILE A 40 -2.60 -21.51 0.86
N ILE A 41 -2.25 -21.64 -0.43
CA ILE A 41 -0.95 -21.17 -0.94
C ILE A 41 -1.13 -19.74 -1.43
N GLY A 42 -0.51 -18.79 -0.73
CA GLY A 42 -0.46 -17.37 -1.07
C GLY A 42 0.85 -17.02 -1.76
N ALA A 43 0.77 -16.55 -3.00
CA ALA A 43 1.91 -16.08 -3.77
C ALA A 43 1.81 -14.59 -4.11
N HIS A 44 2.96 -13.92 -4.19
CA HIS A 44 3.07 -12.51 -4.50
C HIS A 44 3.43 -12.29 -5.98
N TYR A 45 2.75 -11.34 -6.62
CA TYR A 45 2.99 -10.91 -7.99
C TYR A 45 3.21 -12.06 -9.00
N PRO A 46 2.29 -13.04 -9.08
CA PRO A 46 2.49 -14.29 -9.82
C PRO A 46 2.50 -14.11 -11.35
N GLY A 47 2.19 -12.92 -11.86
CA GLY A 47 2.10 -12.67 -13.30
C GLY A 47 1.03 -13.53 -13.95
N THR A 48 -0.10 -13.72 -13.27
CA THR A 48 -1.23 -14.59 -13.66
C THR A 48 -0.96 -16.09 -13.67
N ARG A 49 0.27 -16.55 -13.43
CA ARG A 49 0.63 -17.97 -13.58
C ARG A 49 0.88 -18.65 -12.24
N THR A 50 0.53 -19.93 -12.19
CA THR A 50 0.92 -20.84 -11.12
C THR A 50 1.96 -21.86 -11.59
N VAL A 51 2.38 -22.75 -10.69
CA VAL A 51 3.33 -23.84 -10.97
C VAL A 51 2.69 -25.23 -10.80
N PRO A 52 3.19 -26.27 -11.48
CA PRO A 52 2.61 -27.62 -11.40
C PRO A 52 2.55 -28.21 -9.97
N SER A 53 3.56 -27.93 -9.16
CA SER A 53 3.62 -28.35 -7.75
C SER A 53 2.47 -27.76 -6.94
N ALA A 54 2.18 -26.46 -7.10
CA ALA A 54 1.05 -25.80 -6.44
C ALA A 54 -0.30 -26.43 -6.83
N LEU A 55 -0.51 -26.72 -8.12
CA LEU A 55 -1.71 -27.42 -8.60
C LEU A 55 -1.82 -28.83 -8.01
N ALA A 56 -0.72 -29.57 -7.93
CA ALA A 56 -0.68 -30.93 -7.37
C ALA A 56 -1.08 -30.98 -5.88
N THR A 57 -0.91 -29.88 -5.14
CA THR A 57 -1.35 -29.82 -3.73
C THR A 57 -2.88 -29.80 -3.57
N GLN A 58 -3.64 -29.47 -4.61
CA GLN A 58 -5.10 -29.28 -4.56
C GLN A 58 -5.58 -28.25 -3.51
N LYS A 59 -4.68 -27.38 -3.05
CA LYS A 59 -5.00 -26.27 -2.15
C LYS A 59 -5.63 -25.12 -2.93
N LYS A 60 -6.28 -24.23 -2.20
CA LYS A 60 -6.66 -22.93 -2.75
C LYS A 60 -5.37 -22.15 -3.05
N LEU A 61 -5.31 -21.55 -4.23
CA LEU A 61 -4.20 -20.71 -4.66
C LEU A 61 -4.69 -19.27 -4.71
N TRP A 62 -3.97 -18.35 -4.08
CA TRP A 62 -4.29 -16.92 -4.07
C TRP A 62 -3.08 -16.11 -4.55
N ALA A 63 -3.35 -15.07 -5.34
CA ALA A 63 -2.44 -13.94 -5.47
C ALA A 63 -2.63 -13.09 -4.19
N SER A 64 -1.90 -13.45 -3.12
CA SER A 64 -2.10 -12.85 -1.80
C SER A 64 -1.52 -11.43 -1.68
N GLU A 65 -0.69 -11.03 -2.64
CA GLU A 65 -0.28 -9.66 -2.89
C GLU A 65 -0.09 -9.47 -4.40
N ASP A 66 -0.78 -8.49 -4.99
CA ASP A 66 -0.70 -8.13 -6.40
C ASP A 66 -0.95 -6.62 -6.59
N TYR A 67 -1.11 -6.15 -7.83
CA TYR A 67 -1.32 -4.73 -8.18
C TYR A 67 -0.07 -3.86 -7.98
N SER A 68 0.11 -3.20 -6.83
CA SER A 68 1.23 -2.29 -6.53
C SER A 68 1.55 -1.30 -7.65
N THR A 69 0.56 -0.85 -8.41
CA THR A 69 0.79 -0.02 -9.59
C THR A 69 0.10 1.31 -9.40
N PHE A 70 0.72 2.38 -9.90
CA PHE A 70 0.19 3.74 -9.81
C PHE A 70 -1.26 3.76 -10.29
N ASN A 71 -2.14 4.43 -9.55
CA ASN A 71 -3.58 4.32 -9.72
C ASN A 71 -4.19 5.19 -10.83
N ASP A 72 -3.47 5.35 -11.93
CA ASP A 72 -3.99 5.95 -13.16
C ASP A 72 -4.76 4.91 -14.00
N GLU A 73 -5.11 5.29 -15.23
CA GLU A 73 -5.81 4.43 -16.18
C GLU A 73 -4.99 3.16 -16.53
N VAL A 74 -3.66 3.23 -16.57
CA VAL A 74 -2.80 2.06 -16.81
C VAL A 74 -2.84 1.11 -15.61
N GLY A 75 -2.82 1.66 -14.39
CA GLY A 75 -3.05 0.89 -13.17
C GLY A 75 -4.42 0.23 -13.14
N ALA A 76 -5.47 0.95 -13.55
CA ALA A 76 -6.82 0.42 -13.66
C ALA A 76 -6.88 -0.76 -14.65
N GLY A 77 -6.26 -0.63 -15.83
CA GLY A 77 -6.19 -1.71 -16.80
C GLY A 77 -5.32 -2.89 -16.34
N CYS A 78 -4.23 -2.64 -15.61
CA CYS A 78 -3.45 -3.71 -14.95
C CYS A 78 -4.37 -4.51 -14.02
N TRP A 79 -5.11 -3.82 -13.15
CA TRP A 79 -6.01 -4.44 -12.18
C TRP A 79 -7.14 -5.22 -12.86
N ALA A 80 -7.75 -4.65 -13.91
CA ALA A 80 -8.83 -5.28 -14.67
C ALA A 80 -8.37 -6.61 -15.30
N ARG A 81 -7.20 -6.58 -15.92
CA ARG A 81 -6.61 -7.75 -16.59
C ARG A 81 -6.29 -8.86 -15.58
N ILE A 82 -5.60 -8.55 -14.49
CA ILE A 82 -5.14 -9.59 -13.55
C ILE A 82 -6.28 -10.17 -12.71
N LEU A 83 -7.35 -9.41 -12.43
CA LEU A 83 -8.54 -9.93 -11.74
C LEU A 83 -9.17 -11.12 -12.47
N ASN A 84 -9.27 -11.06 -13.81
CA ASN A 84 -9.72 -12.20 -14.61
C ASN A 84 -8.61 -13.23 -14.78
N GLN A 85 -7.44 -12.79 -15.25
CA GLN A 85 -6.42 -13.72 -15.74
C GLN A 85 -5.71 -14.50 -14.64
N ASN A 86 -5.70 -14.03 -13.39
CA ASN A 86 -5.18 -14.82 -12.27
C ASN A 86 -5.95 -16.15 -12.10
N TYR A 87 -7.27 -16.16 -12.31
CA TYR A 87 -8.03 -17.40 -12.34
C TYR A 87 -7.80 -18.19 -13.63
N VAL A 88 -7.96 -17.55 -14.79
CA VAL A 88 -7.87 -18.19 -16.12
C VAL A 88 -6.53 -18.89 -16.34
N ASN A 89 -5.43 -18.26 -15.95
CA ASN A 89 -4.07 -18.74 -16.24
C ASN A 89 -3.44 -19.50 -15.07
N GLY A 90 -3.91 -19.25 -13.85
CA GLY A 90 -3.22 -19.64 -12.61
C GLY A 90 -4.07 -20.37 -11.60
N ASN A 91 -5.36 -20.63 -11.88
CA ASN A 91 -6.32 -21.21 -10.95
C ASN A 91 -6.42 -20.45 -9.61
N MET A 92 -6.06 -19.16 -9.59
CA MET A 92 -6.09 -18.36 -8.39
C MET A 92 -7.52 -17.87 -8.12
N THR A 93 -8.02 -18.17 -6.92
CA THR A 93 -9.42 -17.91 -6.53
C THR A 93 -9.60 -16.67 -5.66
N SER A 94 -8.52 -15.92 -5.45
CA SER A 94 -8.51 -14.61 -4.81
C SER A 94 -7.28 -13.84 -5.29
N THR A 95 -7.45 -12.54 -5.49
CA THR A 95 -6.38 -11.59 -5.79
C THR A 95 -6.51 -10.42 -4.83
N ILE A 96 -5.45 -10.09 -4.10
CA ILE A 96 -5.45 -9.05 -3.07
C ILE A 96 -4.50 -7.93 -3.50
N ALA A 97 -5.02 -6.72 -3.68
CA ALA A 97 -4.23 -5.58 -4.09
C ALA A 97 -3.39 -5.03 -2.93
N TRP A 98 -2.09 -4.88 -3.14
CA TRP A 98 -1.29 -3.92 -2.40
C TRP A 98 -1.32 -2.58 -3.16
N ASN A 99 -1.81 -1.47 -2.61
CA ASN A 99 -2.47 -1.33 -1.30
C ASN A 99 -3.92 -0.85 -1.42
N LEU A 100 -4.62 -0.82 -0.28
CA LEU A 100 -6.04 -0.46 -0.23
C LEU A 100 -6.30 0.97 -0.67
N VAL A 101 -5.56 1.93 -0.11
CA VAL A 101 -5.70 3.36 -0.33
C VAL A 101 -4.36 4.04 -0.11
N ALA A 102 -3.99 4.92 -1.04
CA ALA A 102 -2.79 5.74 -0.90
C ALA A 102 -3.05 6.89 0.10
N SER A 103 -2.83 6.60 1.37
CA SER A 103 -2.90 7.54 2.50
C SER A 103 -1.54 7.70 3.20
N TYR A 104 -0.51 7.88 2.38
CA TYR A 104 0.86 8.17 2.78
C TYR A 104 1.41 9.25 1.85
N TYR A 105 2.48 9.93 2.26
CA TYR A 105 3.10 10.97 1.42
C TYR A 105 3.53 10.40 0.07
N GLU A 106 3.16 11.06 -1.03
CA GLU A 106 3.38 10.58 -2.39
C GLU A 106 4.86 10.38 -2.73
N ASP A 107 5.75 11.19 -2.16
CA ASP A 107 7.21 11.07 -2.37
C ASP A 107 7.84 9.87 -1.61
N LEU A 108 7.08 9.18 -0.76
CA LEU A 108 7.51 7.89 -0.21
C LEU A 108 7.48 6.80 -1.31
N PRO A 109 8.23 5.70 -1.14
CA PRO A 109 8.24 4.62 -2.11
C PRO A 109 6.83 4.15 -2.47
N PHE A 110 6.58 4.00 -3.76
CA PHE A 110 5.29 3.55 -4.30
C PHE A 110 4.13 4.52 -4.06
N GLY A 111 4.41 5.83 -4.14
CA GLY A 111 3.40 6.90 -4.11
C GLY A 111 2.21 6.60 -5.03
N ARG A 112 0.99 6.68 -4.47
CA ARG A 112 -0.27 6.45 -5.20
C ARG A 112 -0.46 5.04 -5.80
N ASP A 113 0.22 4.02 -5.29
CA ASP A 113 0.00 2.62 -5.68
C ASP A 113 -1.18 1.95 -4.91
N GLY A 114 -2.23 2.71 -4.60
CA GLY A 114 -3.42 2.23 -3.90
C GLY A 114 -4.68 2.31 -4.75
N LEU A 115 -5.74 1.54 -4.47
CA LEU A 115 -6.94 1.52 -5.33
C LEU A 115 -7.61 2.90 -5.49
N MET A 116 -7.42 3.79 -4.51
CA MET A 116 -7.79 5.21 -4.57
C MET A 116 -6.76 6.07 -3.80
N THR A 117 -6.87 7.39 -3.90
CA THR A 117 -5.93 8.34 -3.27
C THR A 117 -6.62 9.15 -2.18
N ALA A 118 -6.05 9.19 -0.97
CA ALA A 118 -6.55 10.00 0.16
C ALA A 118 -5.38 10.45 1.06
N GLN A 119 -4.46 11.20 0.46
CA GLN A 119 -3.17 11.59 1.06
C GLN A 119 -3.13 13.01 1.63
N GLU A 120 -4.26 13.72 1.65
CA GLU A 120 -4.35 15.12 2.12
C GLU A 120 -5.38 15.33 3.25
N PRO A 121 -5.18 14.72 4.43
CA PRO A 121 -6.11 14.88 5.55
C PRO A 121 -6.30 16.34 6.00
N TRP A 122 -5.32 17.22 5.73
CA TRP A 122 -5.42 18.66 6.06
C TRP A 122 -6.34 19.45 5.11
N SER A 123 -6.55 18.98 3.88
CA SER A 123 -7.43 19.64 2.90
C SER A 123 -8.80 18.96 2.83
N GLY A 124 -8.86 17.66 3.13
CA GLY A 124 -10.02 16.79 2.93
C GLY A 124 -10.14 16.27 1.50
N TYR A 125 -9.17 16.57 0.62
CA TYR A 125 -9.16 16.06 -0.74
C TYR A 125 -8.89 14.55 -0.77
N TYR A 126 -9.63 13.87 -1.64
CA TYR A 126 -9.40 12.48 -2.04
C TYR A 126 -9.78 12.32 -3.51
N ALA A 127 -9.26 11.30 -4.16
CA ALA A 127 -9.59 10.95 -5.55
C ALA A 127 -10.06 9.50 -5.61
N VAL A 128 -11.26 9.30 -6.17
CA VAL A 128 -11.82 7.97 -6.47
C VAL A 128 -11.37 7.58 -7.86
N GLU A 129 -10.31 6.78 -7.94
CA GLU A 129 -9.61 6.46 -9.18
C GLU A 129 -10.21 5.24 -9.90
N GLY A 130 -9.78 5.00 -11.14
CA GLY A 130 -10.23 3.88 -11.99
C GLY A 130 -10.25 2.50 -11.30
N PRO A 131 -9.21 2.11 -10.53
CA PRO A 131 -9.17 0.80 -9.87
C PRO A 131 -10.34 0.51 -8.91
N ILE A 132 -10.98 1.53 -8.31
CA ILE A 132 -12.20 1.34 -7.50
C ILE A 132 -13.33 0.77 -8.36
N TRP A 133 -13.54 1.35 -9.54
CA TRP A 133 -14.62 0.93 -10.43
C TRP A 133 -14.32 -0.41 -11.09
N ILE A 134 -13.05 -0.67 -11.43
CA ILE A 134 -12.59 -2.00 -11.85
C ILE A 134 -12.88 -3.05 -10.78
N THR A 135 -12.60 -2.74 -9.51
CA THR A 135 -12.93 -3.63 -8.39
C THR A 135 -14.43 -3.89 -8.29
N ALA A 136 -15.27 -2.87 -8.55
CA ALA A 136 -16.73 -2.99 -8.50
C ALA A 136 -17.30 -3.94 -9.56
N HIS A 137 -16.68 -4.03 -10.75
CA HIS A 137 -17.08 -4.97 -11.82
C HIS A 137 -17.07 -6.43 -11.38
N THR A 138 -16.28 -6.79 -10.37
CA THR A 138 -16.27 -8.13 -9.77
C THR A 138 -17.03 -8.15 -8.44
N THR A 139 -16.70 -7.25 -7.52
CA THR A 139 -17.12 -7.34 -6.10
C THR A 139 -18.58 -7.02 -5.83
N GLN A 140 -19.26 -6.23 -6.68
CA GLN A 140 -20.70 -5.99 -6.52
C GLN A 140 -21.54 -7.20 -6.98
N PHE A 141 -20.96 -8.10 -7.75
CA PHE A 141 -21.68 -9.12 -8.51
C PHE A 141 -21.22 -10.55 -8.24
N THR A 142 -20.33 -10.72 -7.26
CA THR A 142 -19.79 -12.01 -6.82
C THR A 142 -19.55 -11.98 -5.31
N HIS A 143 -19.57 -13.15 -4.66
CA HIS A 143 -19.27 -13.28 -3.24
C HIS A 143 -18.40 -14.52 -2.97
N PRO A 144 -17.60 -14.53 -1.88
CA PRO A 144 -16.95 -15.75 -1.42
C PRO A 144 -17.97 -16.90 -1.25
N GLY A 145 -17.68 -18.04 -1.87
CA GLY A 145 -18.59 -19.20 -1.93
C GLY A 145 -19.25 -19.42 -3.29
N TRP A 146 -19.19 -18.42 -4.18
CA TRP A 146 -19.52 -18.62 -5.60
C TRP A 146 -18.50 -19.52 -6.29
N HIS A 147 -18.90 -20.13 -7.39
CA HIS A 147 -18.07 -21.03 -8.18
C HIS A 147 -17.88 -20.47 -9.58
N TYR A 148 -16.63 -20.46 -10.03
CA TYR A 148 -16.27 -20.26 -11.43
C TYR A 148 -16.79 -21.42 -12.29
N LEU A 149 -17.12 -21.12 -13.55
CA LEU A 149 -17.54 -22.12 -14.53
C LEU A 149 -16.34 -22.65 -15.30
N GLN A 150 -16.39 -23.91 -15.76
CA GLN A 150 -15.27 -24.51 -16.52
C GLN A 150 -15.01 -23.89 -17.90
N VAL A 151 -15.82 -22.91 -18.32
CA VAL A 151 -15.74 -22.26 -19.63
C VAL A 151 -14.87 -21.01 -19.63
N ASP A 152 -14.34 -20.60 -18.48
CA ASP A 152 -13.53 -19.39 -18.34
C ASP A 152 -12.25 -19.47 -19.20
N GLY A 153 -11.87 -18.36 -19.83
CA GLY A 153 -10.82 -18.41 -20.84
C GLY A 153 -10.45 -17.08 -21.50
N HIS A 154 -9.62 -17.18 -22.54
CA HIS A 154 -9.23 -16.07 -23.39
C HIS A 154 -10.21 -15.86 -24.54
N LEU A 155 -10.35 -14.60 -24.96
CA LEU A 155 -11.05 -14.22 -26.20
C LEU A 155 -10.16 -14.47 -27.42
N GLU A 156 -10.76 -14.60 -28.61
CA GLU A 156 -10.07 -14.97 -29.84
C GLU A 156 -9.02 -13.92 -30.26
N ASP A 157 -9.41 -12.63 -30.27
CA ASP A 157 -8.53 -11.53 -30.67
C ASP A 157 -7.92 -10.77 -29.47
N GLY A 158 -7.76 -11.47 -28.33
CA GLY A 158 -7.14 -10.93 -27.11
C GLY A 158 -8.16 -10.45 -26.06
N GLY A 159 -7.74 -10.43 -24.80
CA GLY A 159 -8.61 -10.25 -23.63
C GLY A 159 -9.01 -11.58 -22.98
N SER A 160 -9.89 -11.52 -21.98
CA SER A 160 -10.35 -12.70 -21.24
C SER A 160 -11.76 -12.53 -20.69
N TYR A 161 -12.38 -13.65 -20.33
CA TYR A 161 -13.66 -13.66 -19.64
C TYR A 161 -13.70 -14.73 -18.55
N VAL A 162 -14.45 -14.43 -17.49
CA VAL A 162 -14.79 -15.37 -16.42
C VAL A 162 -16.28 -15.33 -16.15
N ALA A 163 -16.86 -16.46 -15.74
CA ALA A 163 -18.25 -16.62 -15.41
C ALA A 163 -18.41 -17.34 -14.08
N LEU A 164 -19.23 -16.78 -13.18
CA LEU A 164 -19.44 -17.31 -11.84
C LEU A 164 -20.94 -17.50 -11.55
N THR A 165 -21.24 -18.49 -10.73
CA THR A 165 -22.60 -18.77 -10.23
C THR A 165 -22.61 -19.04 -8.73
N ASP A 166 -23.70 -18.67 -8.07
CA ASP A 166 -23.98 -18.98 -6.67
C ASP A 166 -24.59 -20.38 -6.47
N GLY A 167 -24.94 -21.08 -7.56
CA GLY A 167 -25.67 -22.35 -7.50
C GLY A 167 -27.16 -22.21 -7.16
N LEU A 168 -27.67 -20.98 -7.00
CA LEU A 168 -29.08 -20.65 -6.77
C LEU A 168 -29.74 -20.06 -8.02
N GLY A 169 -29.02 -20.05 -9.14
CA GLY A 169 -29.51 -19.62 -10.45
C GLY A 169 -29.11 -18.20 -10.82
N ASN A 170 -28.22 -17.55 -10.06
CA ASN A 170 -27.56 -16.33 -10.51
C ASN A 170 -26.33 -16.63 -11.36
N LEU A 171 -26.05 -15.73 -12.29
CA LEU A 171 -24.91 -15.80 -13.20
C LEU A 171 -24.31 -14.41 -13.34
N THR A 172 -22.99 -14.33 -13.23
CA THR A 172 -22.20 -13.12 -13.49
C THR A 172 -21.09 -13.48 -14.47
N ILE A 173 -20.97 -12.74 -15.57
CA ILE A 173 -19.90 -12.87 -16.58
C ILE A 173 -19.13 -11.55 -16.59
N ILE A 174 -17.81 -11.62 -16.47
CA ILE A 174 -16.91 -10.47 -16.43
C ILE A 174 -15.93 -10.60 -17.59
N ILE A 175 -15.87 -9.60 -18.45
CA ILE A 175 -15.08 -9.61 -19.70
C ILE A 175 -14.13 -8.41 -19.67
N GLU A 176 -12.88 -8.61 -20.06
CA GLU A 176 -11.88 -7.54 -20.20
C GLU A 176 -11.13 -7.66 -21.54
N THR A 177 -10.82 -6.52 -22.18
CA THR A 177 -10.06 -6.42 -23.44
C THR A 177 -8.85 -5.49 -23.31
N MET A 178 -8.16 -5.55 -22.17
CA MET A 178 -7.08 -4.62 -21.84
C MET A 178 -5.87 -4.81 -22.75
N THR A 179 -5.45 -3.75 -23.44
CA THR A 179 -4.26 -3.75 -24.29
C THR A 179 -2.99 -3.82 -23.47
N TYR A 180 -1.90 -4.25 -24.11
CA TYR A 180 -0.58 -4.29 -23.49
C TYR A 180 -0.17 -2.92 -22.90
N ARG A 181 -0.34 -1.82 -23.65
CA ARG A 181 0.12 -0.49 -23.19
C ARG A 181 -0.71 0.04 -22.03
N HIS A 182 -1.99 -0.29 -21.99
CA HIS A 182 -2.95 0.21 -20.99
C HIS A 182 -3.09 -0.71 -19.77
N SER A 183 -2.29 -1.79 -19.66
CA SER A 183 -2.42 -2.74 -18.54
C SER A 183 -1.10 -3.22 -17.96
N GLN A 184 -0.05 -2.42 -18.10
CA GLN A 184 1.25 -2.75 -17.52
C GLN A 184 1.17 -2.57 -16.00
N CYS A 185 1.30 -3.69 -15.28
CA CYS A 185 1.56 -3.66 -13.85
C CYS A 185 3.04 -3.31 -13.62
N ILE A 186 3.38 -2.71 -12.48
CA ILE A 186 4.78 -2.45 -12.12
C ILE A 186 5.60 -3.75 -12.05
N ARG A 187 4.93 -4.85 -11.67
CA ARG A 187 5.55 -6.16 -11.49
C ARG A 187 4.52 -7.29 -11.63
N PRO A 188 4.94 -8.47 -12.12
CA PRO A 188 6.18 -8.68 -12.85
C PRO A 188 6.13 -7.98 -14.22
N PRO A 189 7.26 -7.81 -14.92
CA PRO A 189 7.26 -7.27 -16.28
C PRO A 189 6.31 -8.05 -17.19
N LEU A 190 5.47 -7.30 -17.93
CA LEU A 190 4.49 -7.86 -18.85
C LEU A 190 5.15 -8.04 -20.23
N LEU A 191 4.99 -9.21 -20.84
CA LEU A 191 5.42 -9.43 -22.22
C LEU A 191 4.43 -8.77 -23.19
N PRO A 192 4.88 -8.20 -24.32
CA PRO A 192 3.99 -7.64 -25.34
C PRO A 192 2.97 -8.65 -25.88
N PHE A 193 1.73 -8.21 -26.04
CA PHE A 193 0.64 -8.93 -26.70
C PHE A 193 -0.26 -7.95 -27.45
N ILE A 194 -1.15 -8.47 -28.30
CA ILE A 194 -2.07 -7.69 -29.13
C ILE A 194 -3.49 -8.00 -28.68
N VAL A 195 -4.29 -6.95 -28.59
CA VAL A 195 -5.76 -7.03 -28.46
C VAL A 195 -6.35 -6.22 -29.61
N SER A 196 -7.36 -6.78 -30.27
CA SER A 196 -8.04 -6.13 -31.40
C SER A 196 -9.55 -6.06 -31.14
N PRO A 197 -10.24 -5.06 -31.70
CA PRO A 197 -11.70 -5.03 -31.65
C PRO A 197 -12.28 -6.29 -32.29
N GLN A 198 -13.27 -6.89 -31.62
CA GLN A 198 -13.81 -8.19 -32.02
C GLN A 198 -15.28 -8.33 -31.67
N LYS A 199 -15.97 -9.28 -32.33
CA LYS A 199 -17.35 -9.65 -31.98
C LYS A 199 -17.35 -10.98 -31.22
N ALA A 200 -17.38 -10.92 -29.89
CA ALA A 200 -17.47 -12.11 -29.06
C ALA A 200 -18.91 -12.65 -29.02
N THR A 201 -19.07 -13.96 -29.16
CA THR A 201 -20.39 -14.64 -29.10
C THR A 201 -20.39 -15.68 -28.00
N PHE A 202 -21.36 -15.57 -27.09
CA PHE A 202 -21.50 -16.43 -25.92
C PHE A 202 -22.74 -17.30 -26.04
N TYR A 203 -22.59 -18.58 -25.72
CA TYR A 203 -23.66 -19.58 -25.75
C TYR A 203 -23.96 -20.07 -24.34
N LEU A 204 -25.11 -19.67 -23.84
CA LEU A 204 -25.67 -20.12 -22.56
C LEU A 204 -26.38 -21.46 -22.76
N LYS A 205 -26.20 -22.37 -21.80
CA LYS A 205 -26.84 -23.68 -21.79
C LYS A 205 -27.59 -23.90 -20.47
N GLY A 206 -28.50 -24.86 -20.48
CA GLY A 206 -29.26 -25.27 -19.29
C GLY A 206 -30.12 -24.14 -18.72
N SER A 207 -30.11 -23.96 -17.41
CA SER A 207 -30.93 -22.98 -16.68
C SER A 207 -30.55 -21.51 -16.95
N PHE A 208 -29.47 -21.25 -17.70
CA PHE A 208 -29.00 -19.89 -17.99
C PHE A 208 -29.54 -19.31 -19.31
N VAL A 209 -30.17 -20.12 -20.17
CA VAL A 209 -30.61 -19.75 -21.53
C VAL A 209 -31.53 -18.52 -21.58
N SER A 210 -32.30 -18.25 -20.53
CA SER A 210 -33.28 -17.15 -20.47
C SER A 210 -32.94 -16.06 -19.45
N LYS A 211 -31.68 -16.01 -18.98
CA LYS A 211 -31.31 -15.17 -17.82
C LYS A 211 -30.95 -13.72 -18.15
N PHE A 212 -30.54 -13.42 -19.38
CA PHE A 212 -30.25 -12.04 -19.80
C PHE A 212 -31.26 -11.53 -20.82
N LEU A 213 -31.52 -10.23 -20.77
CA LEU A 213 -32.30 -9.53 -21.79
C LEU A 213 -31.52 -9.51 -23.11
N GLY A 214 -32.17 -9.80 -24.24
CA GLY A 214 -31.52 -9.82 -25.56
C GLY A 214 -30.84 -11.14 -25.94
N VAL A 215 -30.97 -12.18 -25.10
CA VAL A 215 -30.55 -13.55 -25.45
C VAL A 215 -31.61 -14.19 -26.34
N HIS A 216 -31.21 -14.58 -27.55
CA HIS A 216 -32.04 -15.32 -28.49
C HIS A 216 -31.51 -16.76 -28.60
N GLU A 217 -32.35 -17.74 -28.28
CA GLU A 217 -31.99 -19.17 -28.30
C GLU A 217 -30.77 -19.52 -27.42
N GLY A 218 -30.55 -18.79 -26.32
CA GLY A 218 -29.41 -18.99 -25.43
C GLY A 218 -28.12 -18.34 -25.92
N MET A 219 -28.15 -17.60 -27.03
CA MET A 219 -26.98 -16.94 -27.60
C MET A 219 -27.09 -15.41 -27.47
N PHE A 220 -25.96 -14.76 -27.22
CA PHE A 220 -25.80 -13.32 -27.41
C PHE A 220 -24.41 -12.99 -27.95
N SER A 221 -24.28 -11.85 -28.61
CA SER A 221 -22.99 -11.32 -29.07
C SER A 221 -22.77 -9.91 -28.58
N LEU A 222 -21.51 -9.57 -28.32
CA LEU A 222 -21.06 -8.22 -28.01
C LEU A 222 -20.00 -7.81 -29.02
N ASN A 223 -20.08 -6.55 -29.49
CA ASN A 223 -18.95 -5.92 -30.15
C ASN A 223 -18.08 -5.33 -29.05
N LEU A 224 -16.85 -5.79 -28.95
CA LEU A 224 -15.88 -5.39 -27.95
C LEU A 224 -14.81 -4.56 -28.66
N ASP A 225 -14.57 -3.35 -28.18
CA ASP A 225 -13.39 -2.56 -28.53
C ASP A 225 -12.24 -2.91 -27.57
N VAL A 226 -11.10 -2.24 -27.72
CA VAL A 226 -9.95 -2.40 -26.84
C VAL A 226 -10.10 -1.57 -25.55
N ASP A 227 -9.42 -2.00 -24.49
CA ASP A 227 -9.40 -1.32 -23.17
C ASP A 227 -10.80 -1.18 -22.53
N GLU A 228 -11.68 -2.17 -22.75
CA GLU A 228 -13.02 -2.20 -22.18
C GLU A 228 -13.18 -3.28 -21.10
N ILE A 229 -14.11 -3.03 -20.17
CA ILE A 229 -14.57 -4.01 -19.18
C ILE A 229 -16.09 -4.07 -19.17
N TYR A 230 -16.64 -5.29 -19.17
CA TYR A 230 -18.07 -5.53 -19.11
C TYR A 230 -18.39 -6.47 -17.95
N THR A 231 -19.45 -6.16 -17.21
CA THR A 231 -20.07 -7.13 -16.30
C THR A 231 -21.52 -7.36 -16.72
N LEU A 232 -21.82 -8.60 -17.07
CA LEU A 232 -23.17 -9.07 -17.36
C LEU A 232 -23.63 -9.91 -16.19
N THR A 233 -24.67 -9.48 -15.48
CA THR A 233 -25.16 -10.23 -14.31
C THR A 233 -26.68 -10.34 -14.28
N THR A 234 -27.19 -11.36 -13.61
CA THR A 234 -28.60 -11.48 -13.24
C THR A 234 -28.95 -10.66 -11.99
N LEU A 235 -27.96 -10.21 -11.24
CA LEU A 235 -28.16 -9.42 -10.04
C LEU A 235 -28.59 -8.00 -10.39
N THR A 236 -29.59 -7.48 -9.70
CA THR A 236 -30.12 -6.12 -9.88
C THR A 236 -29.64 -5.15 -8.80
N THR A 237 -28.64 -5.54 -8.02
CA THR A 237 -28.15 -4.81 -6.84
C THR A 237 -26.99 -3.88 -7.13
N GLY A 238 -26.50 -3.85 -8.38
CA GLY A 238 -25.40 -2.99 -8.78
C GLY A 238 -25.71 -1.52 -8.54
N TRP A 239 -24.75 -0.80 -7.95
CA TRP A 239 -24.91 0.62 -7.63
C TRP A 239 -23.57 1.34 -7.68
N LYS A 240 -23.50 2.41 -8.48
CA LYS A 240 -22.37 3.33 -8.48
C LYS A 240 -22.58 4.34 -7.35
N GLY A 241 -21.87 4.15 -6.23
CA GLY A 241 -21.95 5.05 -5.09
C GLY A 241 -21.53 6.47 -5.47
N THR A 242 -22.33 7.45 -5.07
CA THR A 242 -22.05 8.88 -5.32
C THR A 242 -22.14 9.68 -4.03
N TYR A 243 -21.18 10.58 -3.87
CA TYR A 243 -21.09 11.55 -2.77
C TYR A 243 -20.78 12.93 -3.38
N PRO A 244 -20.98 14.03 -2.64
CA PRO A 244 -20.53 15.35 -3.08
C PRO A 244 -19.02 15.36 -3.39
N ASP A 245 -18.61 16.21 -4.32
CA ASP A 245 -17.20 16.37 -4.65
C ASP A 245 -16.40 16.78 -3.41
N PRO A 246 -15.20 16.21 -3.20
CA PRO A 246 -14.35 16.59 -2.09
C PRO A 246 -13.84 18.03 -2.23
N PRO A 247 -13.36 18.64 -1.12
CA PRO A 247 -12.61 19.89 -1.18
C PRO A 247 -11.44 19.79 -2.17
N GLN A 248 -11.06 20.90 -2.79
CA GLN A 248 -9.91 20.95 -3.69
C GLN A 248 -8.59 20.64 -2.98
N SER A 249 -7.68 19.97 -3.68
CA SER A 249 -6.32 19.67 -3.21
C SER A 249 -5.58 20.95 -2.77
N LYS A 250 -4.83 20.83 -1.67
CA LYS A 250 -4.00 21.92 -1.13
C LYS A 250 -2.68 21.34 -0.61
N PRO A 251 -1.57 22.08 -0.75
CA PRO A 251 -0.31 21.68 -0.12
C PRO A 251 -0.45 21.63 1.40
N PHE A 252 0.48 20.92 2.05
CA PHE A 252 0.55 20.88 3.51
C PHE A 252 0.62 22.32 4.08
N PRO A 253 -0.04 22.61 5.22
CA PRO A 253 -0.02 23.95 5.82
C PRO A 253 1.38 24.53 5.96
N SER A 254 1.62 25.71 5.37
CA SER A 254 2.92 26.39 5.42
C SER A 254 3.34 26.81 6.83
N ASN A 255 2.39 26.88 7.76
CA ASN A 255 2.61 27.00 9.19
C ASN A 255 1.84 25.86 9.87
N TYR A 256 2.56 24.99 10.57
CA TYR A 256 2.01 23.88 11.33
C TYR A 256 2.58 23.90 12.74
N LYS A 257 1.73 23.59 13.72
CA LYS A 257 2.11 23.44 15.11
C LYS A 257 1.27 22.32 15.71
N ASP A 258 1.92 21.46 16.47
CA ASP A 258 1.29 20.49 17.35
C ASP A 258 1.96 20.63 18.72
N ASP A 259 1.17 20.74 19.79
CA ASP A 259 1.65 20.79 21.17
C ASP A 259 1.45 19.46 21.90
N PHE A 260 0.87 18.48 21.20
CA PHE A 260 0.55 17.13 21.67
C PHE A 260 -0.37 17.07 22.90
N ASN A 261 -1.04 18.18 23.27
CA ASN A 261 -1.85 18.30 24.49
C ASN A 261 -3.21 17.60 24.39
N ILE A 262 -3.19 16.28 24.22
CA ILE A 262 -4.38 15.44 24.09
C ILE A 262 -4.38 14.35 25.17
N ARG A 263 -5.33 14.43 26.10
CA ARG A 263 -5.45 13.47 27.20
C ARG A 263 -5.87 12.07 26.76
N ASN A 264 -6.83 11.99 25.83
CA ASN A 264 -7.40 10.74 25.34
C ASN A 264 -7.41 10.79 23.80
N PRO A 265 -6.26 10.58 23.16
CA PRO A 265 -6.19 10.67 21.70
C PRO A 265 -6.94 9.49 21.07
N PRO A 266 -7.65 9.70 19.95
CA PRO A 266 -8.37 8.63 19.25
C PRO A 266 -7.44 7.61 18.58
N PHE A 267 -6.17 7.96 18.39
CA PHE A 267 -5.09 7.12 17.88
C PHE A 267 -3.87 7.23 18.80
N SER A 268 -2.94 6.29 18.74
CA SER A 268 -1.74 6.26 19.61
C SER A 268 -0.68 7.29 19.23
N GLU A 269 -0.68 7.78 17.98
CA GLU A 269 0.31 8.71 17.42
C GLU A 269 -0.35 10.02 16.98
N ALA A 270 0.42 11.11 16.99
CA ALA A 270 -0.01 12.41 16.50
C ALA A 270 -0.26 12.41 14.99
N PRO A 271 -1.24 13.18 14.49
CA PRO A 271 -1.55 13.18 13.07
C PRO A 271 -0.37 13.72 12.23
N HIS A 272 -0.28 13.23 10.99
CA HIS A 272 0.69 13.65 9.95
C HIS A 272 2.15 13.25 10.19
N PHE A 273 2.54 12.91 11.42
CA PHE A 273 3.81 12.25 11.65
C PHE A 273 3.76 10.84 11.05
N ALA A 274 4.80 10.50 10.31
CA ALA A 274 4.94 9.22 9.65
C ALA A 274 6.29 8.61 10.04
N ASP A 275 6.25 7.63 10.93
CA ASP A 275 7.43 6.92 11.41
C ASP A 275 8.10 6.10 10.30
N GLN A 276 9.38 6.38 10.02
CA GLN A 276 10.16 5.67 9.00
C GLN A 276 11.17 4.70 9.63
N THR A 277 11.53 4.91 10.90
CA THR A 277 12.30 3.99 11.75
C THR A 277 12.03 4.35 13.21
N GLY A 278 11.85 3.35 14.07
CA GLY A 278 11.35 3.57 15.45
C GLY A 278 9.83 3.68 15.48
N VAL A 279 9.29 3.97 16.67
CA VAL A 279 7.85 4.22 16.88
C VAL A 279 7.68 5.38 17.86
N PHE A 280 6.86 6.35 17.50
CA PHE A 280 6.58 7.56 18.26
C PHE A 280 5.11 7.56 18.71
N GLU A 281 4.88 7.72 20.01
CA GLU A 281 3.53 7.64 20.60
C GLU A 281 3.23 8.88 21.44
N TYR A 282 1.95 9.26 21.53
CA TYR A 282 1.49 10.18 22.56
C TYR A 282 1.89 9.64 23.93
N PHE A 283 2.48 10.51 24.76
CA PHE A 283 2.98 10.15 26.06
C PHE A 283 2.49 11.13 27.12
N VAL A 284 2.03 10.58 28.25
CA VAL A 284 1.57 11.37 29.39
C VAL A 284 2.54 11.18 30.55
N ASN A 285 3.33 12.21 30.85
CA ASN A 285 4.21 12.23 32.01
C ASN A 285 3.47 12.76 33.24
N THR A 286 2.85 11.86 34.01
CA THR A 286 2.12 12.23 35.23
C THR A 286 3.03 12.67 36.39
N SER A 287 4.34 12.50 36.26
CA SER A 287 5.32 12.89 37.28
C SER A 287 5.94 14.26 37.02
N ASP A 288 5.70 14.88 35.86
CA ASP A 288 6.13 16.24 35.55
C ASP A 288 5.06 17.25 35.99
N PRO A 289 5.34 18.14 36.95
CA PRO A 289 4.41 19.20 37.34
C PRO A 289 4.43 20.42 36.40
N GLY A 290 5.29 20.42 35.37
CA GLY A 290 5.51 21.54 34.46
C GLY A 290 4.72 21.50 33.15
N ASP A 291 5.26 22.18 32.13
CA ASP A 291 4.57 22.41 30.84
C ASP A 291 4.60 21.20 29.87
N HIS A 292 5.30 20.11 30.21
CA HIS A 292 5.51 18.94 29.34
C HIS A 292 4.78 17.67 29.84
N ILE A 293 3.55 17.83 30.35
CA ILE A 293 2.71 16.70 30.80
C ILE A 293 2.32 15.81 29.61
N PHE A 294 2.05 16.39 28.44
CA PHE A 294 1.70 15.69 27.22
C PHE A 294 2.80 15.91 26.17
N THR A 295 3.32 14.83 25.60
CA THR A 295 4.44 14.86 24.66
C THR A 295 4.29 13.78 23.58
N LEU A 296 5.17 13.80 22.58
CA LEU A 296 5.38 12.69 21.65
C LEU A 296 6.71 12.01 21.99
N ARG A 297 6.72 10.69 22.16
CA ARG A 297 7.89 9.94 22.68
C ARG A 297 8.24 8.77 21.77
N GLN A 298 9.52 8.63 21.44
CA GLN A 298 10.06 7.45 20.79
C GLN A 298 10.15 6.29 21.80
N VAL A 299 9.48 5.16 21.55
CA VAL A 299 9.29 4.06 22.54
C VAL A 299 10.11 2.79 22.28
N VAL A 300 10.69 2.65 21.09
CA VAL A 300 11.54 1.53 20.69
C VAL A 300 12.93 1.66 21.31
N VAL A 301 13.27 0.72 22.20
CA VAL A 301 14.55 0.67 22.91
C VAL A 301 15.57 -0.30 22.30
N GLN A 302 15.14 -1.14 21.36
CA GLN A 302 15.98 -2.11 20.66
C GLN A 302 15.56 -2.24 19.20
N ARG A 303 16.51 -2.50 18.30
CA ARG A 303 16.21 -2.71 16.89
C ARG A 303 15.29 -3.94 16.72
N PRO A 304 14.19 -3.84 15.96
CA PRO A 304 13.31 -4.97 15.72
C PRO A 304 13.97 -6.05 14.84
N ILE A 305 13.32 -7.20 14.72
CA ILE A 305 13.61 -8.14 13.61
C ILE A 305 13.08 -7.48 12.35
N THR A 306 13.98 -6.92 11.54
CA THR A 306 13.62 -6.01 10.45
C THR A 306 13.19 -6.76 9.19
N TRP A 307 12.11 -6.29 8.56
CA TRP A 307 11.75 -6.68 7.20
C TRP A 307 12.51 -5.86 6.14
N ALA A 308 12.60 -4.54 6.35
CA ALA A 308 13.35 -3.62 5.50
C ALA A 308 14.75 -3.33 6.06
N SER A 309 15.47 -2.40 5.42
CA SER A 309 16.75 -1.89 5.92
C SER A 309 16.53 -0.61 6.75
N ASP A 310 15.87 -0.75 7.91
CA ASP A 310 15.58 0.35 8.82
C ASP A 310 16.85 1.16 9.13
N ALA A 311 16.75 2.46 9.36
CA ALA A 311 17.90 3.29 9.72
C ALA A 311 18.48 2.87 11.09
N ASP A 312 19.69 3.32 11.41
CA ASP A 312 20.28 3.07 12.73
C ASP A 312 19.76 4.07 13.78
N GLN A 313 19.10 5.15 13.34
CA GLN A 313 18.49 6.19 14.15
C GLN A 313 16.98 6.24 13.88
N ALA A 314 16.19 6.43 14.93
CA ALA A 314 14.76 6.63 14.79
C ALA A 314 14.45 7.98 14.12
N ILE A 315 13.44 8.01 13.26
CA ILE A 315 13.00 9.20 12.54
C ILE A 315 11.52 9.10 12.19
N SER A 316 10.80 10.18 12.45
CA SER A 316 9.45 10.43 11.95
C SER A 316 9.49 11.66 11.05
N ILE A 317 8.82 11.60 9.90
CA ILE A 317 8.76 12.71 8.93
C ILE A 317 7.37 13.34 8.91
N ILE A 318 7.30 14.61 8.54
CA ILE A 318 6.05 15.38 8.46
C ILE A 318 6.22 16.52 7.45
N GLY A 319 5.12 16.93 6.81
CA GLY A 319 5.02 18.17 6.07
C GLY A 319 4.90 17.97 4.56
N ASP A 320 5.68 18.73 3.80
CA ASP A 320 5.70 18.70 2.34
C ASP A 320 7.14 18.56 1.84
N PHE A 321 7.39 17.52 1.04
CA PHE A 321 8.71 17.22 0.46
C PHE A 321 9.23 18.35 -0.46
N LYS A 322 8.36 19.25 -0.93
CA LYS A 322 8.73 20.42 -1.76
C LYS A 322 9.27 21.59 -0.94
N TRP A 323 9.26 21.53 0.39
CA TRP A 323 9.75 22.61 1.23
C TRP A 323 11.27 22.81 1.11
N VAL A 324 11.65 24.01 0.66
CA VAL A 324 13.05 24.42 0.56
C VAL A 324 13.44 25.35 1.71
N ASN A 325 12.69 26.42 1.94
CA ASN A 325 12.94 27.35 3.04
C ASN A 325 12.02 27.00 4.20
N VAL A 326 12.57 26.56 5.32
CA VAL A 326 11.79 26.07 6.46
C VAL A 326 12.45 26.46 7.77
N THR A 327 11.64 26.79 8.78
CA THR A 327 12.09 26.95 10.16
C THR A 327 11.41 25.88 10.99
N ILE A 328 12.21 25.04 11.65
CA ILE A 328 11.73 23.93 12.46
C ILE A 328 12.09 24.23 13.89
N THR A 329 11.12 24.16 14.80
CA THR A 329 11.34 24.34 16.23
C THR A 329 10.67 23.21 16.98
N CYS A 330 11.37 22.59 17.92
CA CYS A 330 10.83 21.50 18.74
C CYS A 330 11.50 21.52 20.12
N ASP A 331 10.70 21.29 21.15
CA ASP A 331 11.22 21.00 22.48
C ASP A 331 11.59 19.52 22.55
N VAL A 332 12.81 19.23 23.00
CA VAL A 332 13.37 17.88 23.03
C VAL A 332 13.84 17.50 24.43
N TYR A 333 13.74 16.20 24.72
CA TYR A 333 14.17 15.62 25.99
C TYR A 333 14.98 14.35 25.72
N ILE A 334 16.24 14.32 26.18
CA ILE A 334 17.10 13.14 26.06
C ILE A 334 17.02 12.35 27.38
N GLU A 335 16.45 11.16 27.36
CA GLU A 335 16.30 10.36 28.59
C GLU A 335 17.59 9.66 29.05
N HIS A 336 18.34 9.15 28.07
CA HIS A 336 19.54 8.36 28.31
C HIS A 336 20.74 9.26 28.59
N LEU A 337 21.43 8.98 29.70
CA LEU A 337 22.69 9.61 30.07
C LEU A 337 23.82 9.14 29.12
N GLY A 338 24.91 9.92 29.04
CA GLY A 338 26.10 9.52 28.29
C GLY A 338 25.93 9.69 26.78
N ASN A 339 25.62 8.62 26.07
CA ASN A 339 25.56 8.57 24.59
C ASN A 339 24.19 8.88 23.99
N GLY A 340 23.22 9.33 24.79
CA GLY A 340 21.90 9.75 24.30
C GLY A 340 22.01 10.95 23.35
N GLY A 341 21.20 10.94 22.29
CA GLY A 341 21.15 12.03 21.32
C GLY A 341 19.79 12.10 20.64
N VAL A 342 19.43 13.29 20.18
CA VAL A 342 18.20 13.59 19.44
C VAL A 342 18.53 14.59 18.34
N PHE A 343 17.66 14.73 17.35
CA PHE A 343 17.83 15.70 16.27
C PHE A 343 16.49 16.26 15.80
N ILE A 344 16.56 17.44 15.20
CA ILE A 344 15.54 17.94 14.25
C ILE A 344 16.17 18.04 12.87
N ALA A 345 15.39 17.81 11.82
CA ALA A 345 15.91 17.81 10.45
C ALA A 345 14.96 18.47 9.47
N GLY A 346 15.52 19.07 8.43
CA GLY A 346 14.76 19.63 7.31
C GLY A 346 15.33 19.19 5.97
N ARG A 347 14.50 19.28 4.91
CA ARG A 347 14.83 18.81 3.56
C ARG A 347 15.21 17.32 3.51
N VAL A 348 14.58 16.51 4.35
CA VAL A 348 14.73 15.05 4.31
C VAL A 348 14.10 14.56 3.00
N ASN A 349 14.90 13.92 2.16
CA ASN A 349 14.50 13.68 0.76
C ASN A 349 14.01 12.25 0.45
N ASN A 350 14.05 11.35 1.43
CA ASN A 350 13.67 9.94 1.26
C ASN A 350 13.02 9.42 2.55
N GLY A 351 12.38 8.26 2.44
CA GLY A 351 11.79 7.50 3.54
C GLY A 351 11.47 6.06 3.13
N GLY A 352 10.59 5.41 3.87
CA GLY A 352 10.14 4.04 3.64
C GLY A 352 11.31 3.05 3.59
N ILE A 353 11.29 2.17 2.59
CA ILE A 353 12.35 1.17 2.37
C ILE A 353 13.75 1.78 2.10
N TYR A 354 13.82 3.08 1.80
CA TYR A 354 15.08 3.82 1.55
C TYR A 354 15.48 4.74 2.70
N VAL A 355 14.83 4.66 3.87
CA VAL A 355 15.07 5.56 5.01
C VAL A 355 16.56 5.66 5.40
N ARG A 356 17.31 4.56 5.32
CA ARG A 356 18.75 4.51 5.66
C ARG A 356 19.62 5.42 4.79
N SER A 357 19.22 5.72 3.56
CA SER A 357 19.96 6.59 2.62
C SER A 357 19.44 8.03 2.60
N SER A 358 18.57 8.41 3.54
CA SER A 358 18.00 9.75 3.60
C SER A 358 19.08 10.84 3.72
N LYS A 359 18.99 11.80 2.81
CA LYS A 359 19.78 13.04 2.80
C LYS A 359 18.92 14.20 3.27
N GLY A 360 19.57 15.25 3.76
CA GLY A 360 18.92 16.42 4.32
C GLY A 360 19.88 17.23 5.18
N LEU A 361 19.35 18.07 6.05
CA LEU A 361 20.13 18.78 7.06
C LEU A 361 19.61 18.38 8.43
N PHE A 362 20.42 17.60 9.15
CA PHE A 362 20.08 17.04 10.46
C PHE A 362 20.87 17.76 11.53
N PHE A 363 20.19 18.39 12.50
CA PHE A 363 20.80 19.07 13.63
C PHE A 363 20.69 18.21 14.89
N TRP A 364 21.79 17.57 15.23
CA TRP A 364 21.92 16.63 16.34
C TRP A 364 22.44 17.32 17.59
N VAL A 365 21.87 17.00 18.75
CA VAL A 365 22.40 17.36 20.06
C VAL A 365 22.53 16.11 20.92
N PHE A 366 23.58 16.08 21.74
CA PHE A 366 23.94 14.90 22.53
C PHE A 366 23.98 15.25 24.03
N ALA A 367 23.75 14.24 24.86
CA ALA A 367 23.74 14.38 26.32
C ALA A 367 25.10 14.79 26.92
N ASP A 368 26.19 14.58 26.18
CA ASP A 368 27.54 15.05 26.54
C ASP A 368 27.75 16.56 26.32
N GLY A 369 26.77 17.25 25.72
CA GLY A 369 26.77 18.69 25.46
C GLY A 369 27.45 19.09 24.17
N THR A 370 27.66 18.14 23.26
CA THR A 370 28.08 18.43 21.89
C THR A 370 26.87 18.53 20.96
N TYR A 371 27.10 19.09 19.77
CA TYR A 371 26.17 19.02 18.64
C TYR A 371 26.90 18.65 17.35
N GLN A 372 26.13 18.14 16.39
CA GLN A 372 26.58 17.95 15.01
C GLN A 372 25.51 18.42 14.03
N VAL A 373 25.93 18.86 12.85
CA VAL A 373 25.05 19.05 11.69
C VAL A 373 25.55 18.12 10.59
N THR A 374 24.67 17.27 10.06
CA THR A 374 25.04 16.29 9.02
C THR A 374 24.20 16.46 7.75
N GLY A 375 24.77 16.04 6.62
CA GLY A 375 24.10 16.00 5.31
C GLY A 375 23.24 14.74 5.11
N ASP A 376 23.31 13.78 6.02
CA ASP A 376 22.66 12.48 5.94
C ASP A 376 22.24 11.95 7.31
N LEU A 377 21.23 11.09 7.31
CA LEU A 377 20.70 10.46 8.52
C LEU A 377 21.73 9.56 9.21
N SER A 378 22.60 8.89 8.43
CA SER A 378 23.61 7.96 8.98
C SER A 378 24.78 8.64 9.68
N GLY A 379 24.83 9.98 9.66
CA GLY A 379 25.84 10.78 10.34
C GLY A 379 27.24 10.70 9.74
N LYS A 380 27.37 10.25 8.48
CA LYS A 380 28.68 10.10 7.81
C LYS A 380 29.21 11.40 7.23
N GLU A 381 28.32 12.28 6.79
CA GLU A 381 28.62 13.56 6.16
C GLU A 381 28.49 14.69 7.19
N VAL A 382 29.47 14.81 8.09
CA VAL A 382 29.47 15.87 9.12
C VAL A 382 29.83 17.22 8.49
N LEU A 383 28.89 18.15 8.51
CA LEU A 383 29.02 19.51 7.99
C LEU A 383 29.53 20.49 9.05
N MET A 384 29.11 20.30 10.31
CA MET A 384 29.50 21.13 11.44
C MET A 384 29.45 20.32 12.73
N LYS A 385 30.27 20.70 13.72
CA LYS A 385 30.20 20.17 15.08
C LYS A 385 30.68 21.20 16.09
N GLY A 386 30.24 21.10 17.34
CA GLY A 386 30.68 22.00 18.40
C GLY A 386 30.06 21.67 19.75
N MET A 387 30.09 22.64 20.67
CA MET A 387 29.47 22.54 21.99
C MET A 387 28.08 23.19 21.96
N SER A 388 27.08 22.50 22.48
CA SER A 388 25.70 22.98 22.66
C SER A 388 25.33 23.23 24.11
N GLY A 389 25.99 22.54 25.05
CA GLY A 389 25.62 22.56 26.47
C GLY A 389 24.38 21.73 26.80
N VAL A 390 23.79 21.02 25.83
CA VAL A 390 22.66 20.12 26.03
C VAL A 390 23.02 19.00 27.02
N ARG A 391 22.03 18.60 27.81
CA ARG A 391 22.16 17.57 28.85
C ARG A 391 20.95 16.66 28.81
N ALA A 392 21.17 15.39 29.17
CA ALA A 392 20.08 14.47 29.40
C ALA A 392 19.23 14.87 30.61
N ARG A 393 17.98 14.43 30.58
CA ARG A 393 16.94 14.66 31.59
C ARG A 393 16.56 16.11 31.83
N VAL A 394 16.80 16.97 30.83
CA VAL A 394 16.45 18.38 30.83
C VAL A 394 15.82 18.70 29.47
N TRP A 395 14.76 19.49 29.48
CA TRP A 395 14.12 20.00 28.26
C TRP A 395 14.98 21.08 27.61
N HIS A 396 15.11 21.03 26.29
CA HIS A 396 15.78 22.06 25.48
C HIS A 396 14.93 22.37 24.26
N THR A 397 14.86 23.64 23.87
CA THR A 397 14.24 24.04 22.59
C THR A 397 15.29 24.08 21.50
N LEU A 398 15.11 23.30 20.43
CA LEU A 398 15.94 23.36 19.24
C LEU A 398 15.24 24.17 18.15
N THR A 399 15.99 25.03 17.45
CA THR A 399 15.52 25.75 16.26
C THR A 399 16.50 25.56 15.11
N LEU A 400 16.01 25.05 13.97
CA LEU A 400 16.76 24.90 12.71
C LEU A 400 16.16 25.81 11.65
N ASN A 401 16.93 26.78 11.16
CA ASN A 401 16.51 27.73 10.12
C ASN A 401 17.22 27.42 8.79
N LEU A 402 16.46 26.99 7.78
CA LEU A 402 16.99 26.65 6.47
C LEU A 402 16.54 27.69 5.44
N LYS A 403 17.50 28.36 4.81
CA LYS A 403 17.27 29.31 3.72
C LYS A 403 18.26 29.07 2.58
N VAL A 404 17.78 29.12 1.34
CA VAL A 404 18.68 29.14 0.17
C VAL A 404 19.52 30.41 0.21
N ARG A 405 20.82 30.29 -0.03
CA ARG A 405 21.70 31.44 -0.19
C ARG A 405 21.40 32.09 -1.54
N MET A 406 20.85 33.30 -1.54
CA MET A 406 20.80 34.10 -2.77
C MET A 406 22.25 34.41 -3.17
N GLN A 407 22.70 33.92 -4.33
CA GLN A 407 23.93 34.42 -4.93
C GLN A 407 23.65 35.86 -5.34
N MET A 408 24.31 36.82 -4.69
CA MET A 408 24.38 38.18 -5.23
C MET A 408 25.21 38.10 -6.50
N GLU A 409 24.56 38.25 -7.66
CA GLU A 409 25.25 38.55 -8.91
C GLU A 409 25.98 39.88 -8.71
N ASN A 410 27.30 39.82 -8.55
CA ASN A 410 28.16 40.99 -8.67
C ASN A 410 28.13 41.44 -10.13
N HIS A 411 27.19 42.30 -10.51
CA HIS A 411 27.37 43.18 -11.64
C HIS A 411 28.52 44.13 -11.33
N LYS A 412 29.71 43.76 -11.79
CA LYS A 412 30.82 44.70 -11.96
C LYS A 412 30.50 45.57 -13.19
N ASN A 413 30.22 46.85 -12.94
CA ASN A 413 30.40 47.91 -13.93
C ASN A 413 31.89 48.20 -14.13
#